data_AF-A0A845YQ44-F1
#
_entry.id   AF-A0A845YQ44-F1
#
_cell.length_a   1.000
_cell.length_b   1.000
_cell.length_c   1.000
_cell.angle_alpha   90.00
_cell.angle_beta   90.00
_cell.angle_gamma   90.00
#
_symmetry.space_group_name_H-M   'P 1'
#
loop_
_entity.id
_entity.type
_entity.pdbx_description
1 polymer ?
#
loop_
_entity_poly.entity_id
_entity_poly.type
_entity_poly.pdbx_seq_one_letter_code
_entity_poly.pdbx_strand_id
1 'polypeptide(L)'
;MDGSMVELGFDKDNETNRDLAKNDLILDLVSYIKLHFQIFGGQMPMPLKEPRDFFDNHSSCTFADFLKKHDLEALMGMLEYGYEVQGYGPLGLIPAYYGLIWMTPPVVLAILADAILDVIEAGIAMLKMILRIKTGLDLKEIPVVTAWSKGWGDVWDQLVEKEDLAIIFSANTLAVKRYAQNTSLGTCG
;
A
#
# COMPACT_ATOMS: atom_id res chain seq x y z
N MET A 1 16.29 -48.23 -32.53
CA MET A 1 15.91 -47.47 -31.33
C MET A 1 17.02 -46.47 -31.09
N ASP A 2 16.83 -45.27 -31.62
CA ASP A 2 17.76 -44.14 -31.51
C ASP A 2 17.35 -43.34 -30.27
N GLY A 3 18.26 -43.25 -29.31
CA GLY A 3 18.10 -42.49 -28.08
C GLY A 3 18.78 -41.14 -28.23
N SER A 4 18.06 -40.16 -28.79
CA SER A 4 18.45 -38.76 -28.68
C SER A 4 17.90 -38.20 -27.37
N MET A 5 18.78 -37.96 -26.39
CA MET A 5 18.46 -37.11 -25.25
C MET A 5 18.15 -35.71 -25.76
N VAL A 6 16.95 -35.21 -25.46
CA VAL A 6 16.60 -33.80 -25.63
C VAL A 6 17.34 -33.06 -24.52
N GLU A 7 18.47 -32.43 -24.84
CA GLU A 7 19.04 -31.42 -23.96
C GLU A 7 18.01 -30.29 -23.83
N LEU A 8 17.40 -30.17 -22.66
CA LEU A 8 16.66 -28.98 -22.24
C LEU A 8 17.69 -27.85 -22.15
N GLY A 9 17.92 -27.17 -23.27
CA GLY A 9 18.75 -25.98 -23.33
C GLY A 9 18.21 -24.95 -22.33
N PHE A 10 18.96 -24.73 -21.25
CA PHE A 10 18.80 -23.54 -20.42
C PHE A 10 19.16 -22.35 -21.30
N ASP A 11 18.14 -21.67 -21.79
CA ASP A 11 18.26 -20.54 -22.71
C ASP A 11 18.81 -19.32 -21.95
N LYS A 12 20.02 -18.89 -22.28
CA LYS A 12 20.67 -17.71 -21.69
C LYS A 12 19.88 -16.43 -21.91
N ASP A 13 19.04 -16.41 -22.95
CA ASP A 13 18.16 -15.29 -23.25
C ASP A 13 17.05 -15.17 -22.19
N ASN A 14 16.58 -16.29 -21.63
CA ASN A 14 15.60 -16.29 -20.53
C ASN A 14 16.20 -15.81 -19.21
N GLU A 15 17.47 -16.13 -18.92
CA GLU A 15 18.16 -15.61 -17.73
C GLU A 15 18.37 -14.10 -17.83
N THR A 16 18.85 -13.62 -18.98
CA THR A 16 19.07 -12.19 -19.23
C THR A 16 17.77 -11.39 -19.13
N ASN A 17 16.68 -11.89 -19.72
CA ASN A 17 15.36 -11.26 -19.65
C ASN A 17 14.81 -11.25 -18.20
N ARG A 18 15.05 -12.32 -17.44
CA ARG A 18 14.65 -12.40 -16.03
C ARG A 18 15.40 -11.39 -15.17
N ASP A 19 16.70 -11.21 -15.42
CA ASP A 19 17.52 -10.26 -14.66
C ASP A 19 17.21 -8.81 -15.02
N LEU A 20 16.88 -8.51 -16.28
CA LEU A 20 16.36 -7.21 -16.70
C LEU A 20 15.03 -6.89 -15.98
N ALA A 21 14.07 -7.81 -15.97
CA ALA A 21 12.80 -7.63 -15.29
C ALA A 21 12.95 -7.40 -13.77
N LYS A 22 13.91 -8.08 -13.13
CA LYS A 22 14.23 -7.84 -11.70
C LYS A 22 14.81 -6.45 -11.47
N ASN A 23 15.68 -5.98 -12.36
CA ASN A 23 16.27 -4.65 -12.23
C ASN A 23 15.21 -3.55 -12.37
N ASP A 24 14.30 -3.69 -13.33
CA ASP A 24 13.19 -2.74 -13.51
C ASP A 24 12.29 -2.72 -12.26
N LEU A 25 11.95 -3.88 -11.70
CA LEU A 25 11.20 -3.98 -10.44
C LEU A 25 11.89 -3.24 -9.27
N ILE A 26 13.22 -3.39 -9.13
CA ILE A 26 13.97 -2.75 -8.05
C ILE A 26 14.02 -1.22 -8.27
N LEU A 27 14.26 -0.78 -9.50
CA LEU A 27 14.32 0.65 -9.83
C LEU A 27 12.97 1.33 -9.60
N ASP A 28 11.88 0.73 -10.07
CA ASP A 28 10.54 1.25 -9.88
C ASP A 28 10.15 1.23 -8.40
N LEU A 29 10.54 0.19 -7.64
CA LEU A 29 10.31 0.14 -6.20
C LEU A 29 10.97 1.32 -5.47
N VAL A 30 12.23 1.62 -5.79
CA VAL A 30 12.95 2.75 -5.19
C VAL A 30 12.28 4.08 -5.56
N SER A 31 11.87 4.23 -6.83
CA SER A 31 11.15 5.40 -7.32
C SER A 31 9.78 5.58 -6.66
N TYR A 32 9.03 4.49 -6.50
CA TYR A 32 7.74 4.45 -5.82
C TYR A 32 7.87 4.89 -4.36
N ILE A 33 8.84 4.34 -3.61
CA ILE A 33 9.07 4.70 -2.21
C ILE A 33 9.39 6.19 -2.09
N LYS A 34 10.29 6.70 -2.95
CA LYS A 34 10.64 8.12 -2.97
C LYS A 34 9.41 8.99 -3.25
N LEU A 35 8.60 8.64 -4.23
CA LEU A 35 7.41 9.38 -4.62
C LEU A 35 6.35 9.37 -3.51
N HIS A 36 6.12 8.22 -2.87
CA HIS A 36 5.21 8.09 -1.73
C HIS A 36 5.64 9.01 -0.57
N PHE A 37 6.94 9.01 -0.23
CA PHE A 37 7.50 9.91 0.77
C PHE A 37 7.36 11.39 0.40
N GLN A 38 7.52 11.75 -0.87
CA GLN A 38 7.32 13.13 -1.34
C GLN A 38 5.87 13.58 -1.19
N ILE A 39 4.91 12.68 -1.41
CA ILE A 39 3.47 12.98 -1.34
C ILE A 39 2.99 13.08 0.12
N PHE A 40 3.37 12.13 0.97
CA PHE A 40 2.81 12.02 2.33
C PHE A 40 3.78 12.42 3.45
N GLY A 41 5.02 12.77 3.14
CA GLY A 41 6.03 13.12 4.15
C GLY A 41 6.37 11.97 5.09
N GLY A 42 6.19 10.72 4.65
CA GLY A 42 6.41 9.51 5.46
C GLY A 42 5.27 9.17 6.42
N GLN A 43 4.15 9.91 6.38
CA GLN A 43 2.96 9.57 7.15
C GLN A 43 2.21 8.42 6.48
N MET A 44 1.81 7.43 7.27
CA MET A 44 1.18 6.20 6.82
C MET A 44 0.18 5.67 7.89
N PRO A 45 -0.85 4.91 7.50
CA PRO A 45 -1.30 4.73 6.12
C PRO A 45 -2.00 5.99 5.60
N MET A 46 -2.58 6.80 6.48
CA MET A 46 -3.26 8.05 6.12
C MET A 46 -2.60 9.26 6.78
N PRO A 47 -2.25 10.31 6.03
CA PRO A 47 -1.66 11.50 6.61
C PRO A 47 -2.68 12.27 7.45
N LEU A 48 -2.22 12.93 8.52
CA LEU A 48 -3.07 13.77 9.38
C LEU A 48 -3.55 15.03 8.65
N LYS A 49 -2.80 15.46 7.65
CA LYS A 49 -3.14 16.60 6.79
C LYS A 49 -3.27 16.12 5.36
N GLU A 50 -4.31 16.59 4.70
CA GLU A 50 -4.53 16.36 3.27
C GLU A 50 -3.31 16.81 2.43
N PRO A 51 -2.78 15.95 1.54
CA PRO A 51 -1.72 16.35 0.60
C PRO A 51 -2.34 17.16 -0.55
N ARG A 52 -2.58 18.45 -0.33
CA ARG A 52 -3.28 19.32 -1.31
C ARG A 52 -2.63 19.30 -2.68
N ASP A 53 -1.31 19.42 -2.74
CA ASP A 53 -0.57 19.40 -4.00
C ASP A 53 -0.81 18.12 -4.81
N PHE A 54 -0.99 16.98 -4.13
CA PHE A 54 -1.36 15.73 -4.79
C PHE A 54 -2.80 15.78 -5.31
N PHE A 55 -3.75 16.26 -4.51
CA PHE A 55 -5.15 16.36 -4.95
C PHE A 55 -5.32 17.32 -6.13
N ASP A 56 -4.65 18.46 -6.12
CA ASP A 56 -4.75 19.45 -7.19
C ASP A 56 -4.22 18.92 -8.53
N ASN A 57 -3.25 18.00 -8.51
CA ASN A 57 -2.57 17.52 -9.72
C ASN A 57 -2.90 16.07 -10.12
N HIS A 58 -3.46 15.28 -9.19
CA HIS A 58 -3.62 13.83 -9.36
C HIS A 58 -4.94 13.25 -8.83
N SER A 59 -5.87 14.05 -8.29
CA SER A 59 -7.15 13.56 -7.75
C SER A 59 -8.03 12.84 -8.77
N SER A 60 -7.89 13.16 -10.05
CA SER A 60 -8.68 12.56 -11.14
C SER A 60 -8.04 11.30 -11.76
N CYS A 61 -6.83 10.92 -11.32
CA CYS A 61 -6.10 9.78 -11.89
C CYS A 61 -6.54 8.47 -11.25
N THR A 62 -6.63 7.41 -12.06
CA THR A 62 -6.66 6.05 -11.51
C THR A 62 -5.28 5.68 -10.97
N PHE A 63 -5.18 4.65 -10.13
CA PHE A 63 -3.89 4.22 -9.63
C PHE A 63 -3.00 3.67 -10.75
N ALA A 64 -3.57 2.97 -11.73
CA ALA A 64 -2.84 2.56 -12.93
C ALA A 64 -2.31 3.77 -13.74
N ASP A 65 -3.11 4.83 -13.93
CA ASP A 65 -2.65 6.04 -14.64
C ASP A 65 -1.54 6.75 -13.88
N PHE A 66 -1.61 6.74 -12.55
CA PHE A 66 -0.55 7.29 -11.70
C PHE A 66 0.76 6.54 -11.88
N LEU A 67 0.73 5.20 -11.84
CA LEU A 67 1.94 4.39 -12.04
C LEU A 67 2.57 4.66 -13.41
N LYS A 68 1.78 4.67 -14.48
CA LYS A 68 2.25 4.98 -15.84
C LYS A 68 2.81 6.39 -15.99
N LYS A 69 2.17 7.38 -15.36
CA LYS A 69 2.63 8.78 -15.42
C LYS A 69 3.99 8.98 -14.75
N HIS A 70 4.40 8.06 -13.89
CA HIS A 70 5.64 8.11 -13.12
C HIS A 70 6.66 7.05 -13.52
N ASP A 71 6.44 6.37 -14.66
CA ASP A 71 7.32 5.32 -15.17
C ASP A 71 7.52 4.17 -14.15
N LEU A 72 6.41 3.67 -13.58
CA LEU A 72 6.37 2.63 -12.53
C LEU A 72 5.63 1.35 -12.97
N GLU A 73 5.55 1.11 -14.28
CA GLU A 73 4.79 0.01 -14.87
C GLU A 73 5.27 -1.36 -14.43
N ALA A 74 6.55 -1.55 -14.08
CA ALA A 74 7.06 -2.84 -13.64
C ALA A 74 6.36 -3.30 -12.35
N LEU A 75 5.88 -2.37 -11.53
CA LEU A 75 5.14 -2.66 -10.31
C LEU A 75 3.68 -3.03 -10.55
N MET A 76 3.09 -2.69 -11.70
CA MET A 76 1.65 -2.81 -11.92
C MET A 76 1.14 -4.23 -11.64
N GLY A 77 1.79 -5.28 -12.18
CA GLY A 77 1.32 -6.65 -12.00
C GLY A 77 1.31 -7.09 -10.53
N MET A 78 2.34 -6.72 -9.76
CA MET A 78 2.43 -7.07 -8.34
C MET A 78 1.45 -6.26 -7.50
N LEU A 79 1.28 -4.97 -7.80
CA LEU A 79 0.32 -4.11 -7.11
C LEU A 79 -1.13 -4.49 -7.43
N GLU A 80 -1.41 -4.90 -8.65
CA GLU A 80 -2.72 -5.41 -9.09
C GLU A 80 -3.08 -6.65 -8.27
N TYR A 81 -2.19 -7.63 -8.24
CA TYR A 81 -2.36 -8.81 -7.40
C TYR A 81 -2.56 -8.45 -5.93
N GLY A 82 -1.68 -7.60 -5.37
CA GLY A 82 -1.74 -7.21 -3.97
C GLY A 82 -3.05 -6.51 -3.58
N TYR A 83 -3.69 -5.80 -4.51
CA TYR A 83 -4.87 -4.98 -4.23
C TYR A 83 -6.19 -5.70 -4.58
N GLU A 84 -6.24 -6.38 -5.73
CA GLU A 84 -7.44 -7.07 -6.21
C GLU A 84 -7.80 -8.30 -5.38
N VAL A 85 -6.82 -9.09 -4.93
CA VAL A 85 -7.10 -10.30 -4.13
C VAL A 85 -7.72 -9.99 -2.77
N GLN A 86 -7.59 -8.75 -2.30
CA GLN A 86 -8.21 -8.25 -1.08
C GLN A 86 -9.64 -7.73 -1.32
N GLY A 87 -10.09 -7.67 -2.58
CA GLY A 87 -11.44 -7.23 -2.97
C GLY A 87 -11.59 -5.72 -3.17
N TYR A 88 -10.50 -4.96 -3.26
CA TYR A 88 -10.57 -3.51 -3.47
C TYR A 88 -10.81 -3.10 -4.93
N GLY A 89 -10.73 -4.04 -5.88
CA GLY A 89 -10.96 -3.83 -7.31
C GLY A 89 -9.71 -3.45 -8.10
N PRO A 90 -9.83 -3.33 -9.44
CA PRO A 90 -8.68 -3.16 -10.32
C PRO A 90 -8.03 -1.79 -10.19
N LEU A 91 -6.72 -1.72 -10.40
CA LEU A 91 -5.93 -0.50 -10.36
C LEU A 91 -6.40 0.55 -11.38
N GLY A 92 -6.95 0.11 -12.51
CA GLY A 92 -7.51 0.95 -13.56
C GLY A 92 -8.87 1.56 -13.24
N LEU A 93 -9.49 1.22 -12.10
CA LEU A 93 -10.76 1.81 -11.66
C LEU A 93 -10.60 2.62 -10.37
N ILE A 94 -9.68 2.24 -9.49
CA ILE A 94 -9.53 2.92 -8.21
C ILE A 94 -8.76 4.24 -8.32
N PRO A 95 -9.17 5.29 -7.59
CA PRO A 95 -8.40 6.52 -7.53
C PRO A 95 -6.99 6.30 -6.98
N ALA A 96 -5.99 6.97 -7.56
CA ALA A 96 -4.59 6.86 -7.16
C ALA A 96 -4.37 7.11 -5.65
N TYR A 97 -5.15 8.04 -5.08
CA TYR A 97 -5.11 8.33 -3.64
C TYR A 97 -5.31 7.06 -2.79
N TYR A 98 -6.36 6.30 -3.04
CA TYR A 98 -6.64 5.09 -2.25
C TYR A 98 -5.59 4.01 -2.47
N GLY A 99 -5.12 3.85 -3.71
CA GLY A 99 -4.02 2.95 -4.02
C GLY A 99 -2.77 3.26 -3.19
N LEU A 100 -2.38 4.53 -3.13
CA LEU A 100 -1.20 4.99 -2.39
C LEU A 100 -1.35 4.92 -0.86
N ILE A 101 -2.55 5.13 -0.33
CA ILE A 101 -2.85 5.02 1.11
C ILE A 101 -2.69 3.58 1.59
N TRP A 102 -3.16 2.62 0.79
CA TRP A 102 -3.13 1.20 1.14
C TRP A 102 -1.82 0.52 0.79
N MET A 103 -1.25 0.83 -0.38
CA MET A 103 0.03 0.28 -0.84
C MET A 103 1.21 1.10 -0.31
N THR A 104 1.33 1.15 1.02
CA THR A 104 2.44 1.87 1.67
C THR A 104 3.80 1.23 1.35
N PRO A 105 4.92 1.99 1.43
CA PRO A 105 6.27 1.44 1.23
C PRO A 105 6.54 0.13 1.97
N PRO A 106 6.19 -0.04 3.27
CA PRO A 106 6.38 -1.33 3.95
C PRO A 106 5.56 -2.47 3.36
N VAL A 107 4.32 -2.21 2.92
CA VAL A 107 3.44 -3.22 2.31
C VAL A 107 4.00 -3.65 0.96
N VAL A 108 4.37 -2.70 0.10
CA VAL A 108 4.95 -2.99 -1.21
C VAL A 108 6.28 -3.73 -1.06
N LEU A 109 7.14 -3.32 -0.12
CA LEU A 109 8.39 -4.02 0.19
C LEU A 109 8.15 -5.47 0.63
N ALA A 110 7.15 -5.72 1.47
CA ALA A 110 6.85 -7.07 1.92
C ALA A 110 6.33 -7.97 0.79
N ILE A 111 5.45 -7.45 -0.06
CA ILE A 111 4.93 -8.16 -1.23
C ILE A 111 6.07 -8.52 -2.20
N LEU A 112 7.05 -7.63 -2.39
CA LEU A 112 8.20 -7.89 -3.26
C LEU A 112 9.28 -8.75 -2.61
N ALA A 113 9.44 -8.71 -1.29
CA ALA A 113 10.43 -9.52 -0.59
C ALA A 113 10.18 -11.02 -0.82
N ASP A 114 8.92 -11.46 -0.78
CA ASP A 114 8.54 -12.85 -1.04
C ASP A 114 8.79 -13.26 -2.51
N ALA A 115 8.68 -12.32 -3.45
CA ALA A 115 8.89 -12.59 -4.87
C ALA A 115 10.38 -12.62 -5.28
N ILE A 116 11.28 -12.03 -4.48
CA ILE A 116 12.69 -11.84 -4.83
C ILE A 116 13.64 -12.32 -3.71
N LEU A 117 13.31 -13.45 -3.09
CA LEU A 117 14.06 -14.03 -1.97
C LEU A 117 15.56 -14.31 -2.27
N ASP A 118 15.96 -14.49 -3.54
CA ASP A 118 17.33 -14.94 -3.86
C ASP A 118 18.38 -13.83 -4.09
N VAL A 119 18.00 -12.56 -4.25
CA VAL A 119 18.96 -11.49 -4.67
C VAL A 119 19.09 -10.36 -3.64
N ILE A 120 18.22 -10.32 -2.63
CA ILE A 120 17.81 -9.04 -2.04
C ILE A 120 18.23 -8.81 -0.58
N GLU A 121 18.84 -9.74 0.15
CA GLU A 121 19.24 -9.45 1.54
C GLU A 121 20.14 -8.21 1.65
N ALA A 122 21.12 -8.05 0.74
CA ALA A 122 22.02 -6.90 0.74
C ALA A 122 21.36 -5.61 0.22
N GLY A 123 20.50 -5.71 -0.80
CA GLY A 123 19.82 -4.56 -1.42
C GLY A 123 18.73 -3.96 -0.52
N ILE A 124 17.89 -4.80 0.08
CA ILE A 124 16.90 -4.37 1.08
C ILE A 124 17.60 -3.82 2.32
N ALA A 125 18.69 -4.41 2.80
CA ALA A 125 19.44 -3.86 3.92
C ALA A 125 19.99 -2.47 3.60
N MET A 126 20.53 -2.25 2.40
CA MET A 126 21.05 -0.95 1.98
C MET A 126 19.93 0.09 1.83
N LEU A 127 18.78 -0.28 1.28
CA LEU A 127 17.62 0.61 1.17
C LEU A 127 17.02 0.94 2.55
N LYS A 128 16.86 -0.06 3.42
CA LYS A 128 16.47 0.11 4.84
C LYS A 128 17.42 1.08 5.54
N MET A 129 18.73 0.95 5.31
CA MET A 129 19.75 1.83 5.87
C MET A 129 19.64 3.25 5.34
N ILE A 130 19.49 3.45 4.03
CA ILE A 130 19.36 4.79 3.41
C ILE A 130 18.09 5.49 3.90
N LEU A 131 16.97 4.78 3.98
CA LEU A 131 15.71 5.30 4.51
C LEU A 131 15.85 5.69 5.99
N ARG A 132 16.46 4.83 6.80
CA ARG A 132 16.70 5.13 8.22
C ARG A 132 17.60 6.35 8.42
N ILE A 133 18.66 6.50 7.62
CA ILE A 133 19.61 7.62 7.72
C ILE A 133 19.00 8.94 7.23
N LYS A 134 18.29 8.93 6.09
CA LYS A 134 17.77 10.17 5.47
C LYS A 134 16.43 10.62 6.03
N THR A 135 15.59 9.70 6.47
CA THR A 135 14.19 10.00 6.85
C THR A 135 13.86 9.61 8.29
N GLY A 136 14.77 8.94 9.00
CA GLY A 136 14.51 8.42 10.35
C GLY A 136 13.56 7.21 10.38
N LEU A 137 13.15 6.69 9.21
CA LEU A 137 12.23 5.56 9.11
C LEU A 137 12.94 4.25 9.46
N ASP A 138 12.65 3.70 10.64
CA ASP A 138 13.12 2.38 11.06
C ASP A 138 12.13 1.31 10.57
N LEU A 139 12.48 0.62 9.48
CA LEU A 139 11.72 -0.52 8.95
C LEU A 139 11.96 -1.73 9.85
N LYS A 140 11.40 -1.72 11.06
CA LYS A 140 11.29 -2.91 11.91
C LYS A 140 10.53 -3.98 11.14
N GLU A 141 10.91 -5.23 11.33
CA GLU A 141 10.12 -6.38 10.85
C GLU A 141 8.80 -6.40 11.61
N ILE A 142 7.84 -5.64 11.09
CA ILE A 142 6.47 -5.65 11.54
C ILE A 142 5.82 -6.78 10.73
N PRO A 143 5.17 -7.76 11.39
CA PRO A 143 4.39 -8.75 10.66
C PRO A 143 3.34 -8.01 9.82
N VAL A 144 3.50 -8.09 8.50
CA VAL A 144 2.64 -7.37 7.53
C VAL A 144 1.21 -7.88 7.61
N VAL A 145 1.05 -9.15 7.99
CA VAL A 145 -0.24 -9.79 8.28
C VAL A 145 -0.26 -10.16 9.76
N THR A 146 -1.26 -9.67 10.48
CA THR A 146 -1.51 -10.02 11.88
C THR A 146 -2.89 -10.64 12.00
N ALA A 147 -2.98 -11.77 12.68
CA ALA A 147 -4.23 -12.45 12.98
C ALA A 147 -4.34 -12.69 14.49
N TRP A 148 -5.54 -12.50 15.04
CA TRP A 148 -5.83 -12.79 16.43
C TRP A 148 -6.41 -14.19 16.59
N SER A 149 -6.03 -14.90 17.65
CA SER A 149 -6.50 -16.26 17.92
C SER A 149 -8.02 -16.37 18.08
N LYS A 150 -8.68 -15.28 18.49
CA LYS A 150 -10.14 -15.16 18.60
C LYS A 150 -10.78 -14.38 17.44
N GLY A 151 -9.98 -14.02 16.43
CA GLY A 151 -10.41 -13.17 15.32
C GLY A 151 -10.57 -11.69 15.71
N TRP A 152 -10.87 -10.87 14.69
CA TRP A 152 -11.06 -9.43 14.87
C TRP A 152 -12.37 -9.06 15.57
N GLY A 153 -13.38 -9.94 15.57
CA GLY A 153 -14.64 -9.70 16.27
C GLY A 153 -14.46 -9.50 17.78
N ASP A 154 -13.64 -10.33 18.41
CA ASP A 154 -13.33 -10.24 19.85
C ASP A 154 -12.67 -8.90 20.23
N VAL A 155 -11.90 -8.29 19.31
CA VAL A 155 -11.32 -6.95 19.53
C VAL A 155 -12.40 -5.88 19.57
N TRP A 156 -13.38 -5.96 18.66
CA TRP A 156 -14.51 -5.03 18.63
C TRP A 156 -15.42 -5.19 19.85
N ASP A 157 -15.67 -6.43 20.28
CA ASP A 157 -16.47 -6.72 21.47
C ASP A 157 -15.83 -6.11 22.73
N GLN A 158 -14.51 -6.28 22.88
CA GLN A 158 -13.76 -5.66 23.98
C GLN A 158 -13.80 -4.13 23.94
N LEU A 159 -13.76 -3.52 22.76
CA LEU A 159 -13.87 -2.06 22.62
C LEU A 159 -15.23 -1.55 23.10
N VAL A 160 -16.30 -2.25 22.73
CA VAL A 160 -17.67 -1.91 23.16
C VAL A 160 -17.81 -1.97 24.67
N GLU A 161 -17.29 -3.04 25.29
CA GLU A 161 -17.34 -3.22 26.75
C GLU A 161 -16.49 -2.17 27.47
N LYS A 162 -15.28 -1.92 26.99
CA LYS A 162 -14.32 -1.02 27.65
C LYS A 162 -14.73 0.45 27.60
N GLU A 163 -15.26 0.91 26.46
CA GLU A 163 -15.66 2.30 26.26
C GLU A 163 -17.15 2.53 26.56
N ASP A 164 -17.85 1.54 27.12
CA ASP A 164 -19.27 1.57 27.47
C ASP A 164 -20.14 2.09 26.31
N LEU A 165 -19.89 1.57 25.09
CA LEU A 165 -20.55 2.06 23.88
C LEU A 165 -21.99 1.56 23.81
N ALA A 166 -22.94 2.49 23.76
CA ALA A 166 -24.36 2.17 23.58
C ALA A 166 -24.68 1.78 22.12
N ILE A 167 -24.33 0.55 21.74
CA ILE A 167 -24.63 -0.01 20.42
C ILE A 167 -26.00 -0.71 20.43
N ILE A 168 -26.89 -0.28 19.55
CA ILE A 168 -28.21 -0.90 19.38
C ILE A 168 -28.17 -1.77 18.11
N PHE A 169 -28.17 -3.08 18.30
CA PHE A 169 -28.28 -4.04 17.19
C PHE A 169 -29.70 -4.05 16.62
N SER A 170 -29.82 -4.37 15.33
CA SER A 170 -31.10 -4.43 14.61
C SER A 170 -31.91 -3.12 14.62
N ALA A 171 -31.25 -1.98 14.85
CA ALA A 171 -31.89 -0.68 14.71
C ALA A 171 -32.27 -0.42 13.24
N ASN A 172 -33.53 -0.09 12.98
CA ASN A 172 -33.99 0.37 11.68
C ASN A 172 -34.03 1.91 11.66
N THR A 173 -33.00 2.53 11.11
CA THR A 173 -32.89 4.00 11.03
C THR A 173 -33.79 4.54 9.92
N LEU A 174 -34.95 5.08 10.30
CA LEU A 174 -35.94 5.59 9.33
C LEU A 174 -35.62 6.99 8.80
N ALA A 175 -35.03 7.86 9.63
CA ALA A 175 -34.66 9.22 9.24
C ALA A 175 -33.56 9.79 10.15
N VAL A 176 -32.68 10.60 9.58
CA VAL A 176 -31.70 11.41 10.31
C VAL A 176 -31.96 12.89 10.00
N LYS A 177 -32.19 13.70 11.03
CA LYS A 177 -32.40 15.15 10.90
C LYS A 177 -31.36 15.89 11.73
N ARG A 178 -30.74 16.91 11.14
CA ARG A 178 -29.83 17.83 11.82
C ARG A 178 -30.60 19.10 12.19
N TYR A 179 -30.57 19.48 13.46
CA TYR A 179 -31.13 20.75 13.92
C TYR A 179 -30.00 21.76 14.10
N ALA A 180 -30.21 23.00 13.66
CA ALA A 180 -29.28 24.09 13.94
C ALA A 180 -29.24 24.33 15.46
N GLN A 181 -28.04 24.30 16.03
CA GLN A 181 -27.82 24.74 17.41
C GLN A 181 -28.01 26.26 17.43
N ASN A 182 -28.92 26.78 18.26
CA ASN A 182 -29.04 28.22 18.52
C ASN A 182 -27.77 28.68 19.26
N THR A 183 -26.72 29.06 18.53
CA THR A 183 -25.60 29.79 19.10
C THR A 183 -26.05 31.22 19.36
N SER A 184 -26.40 31.52 20.62
CA SER A 184 -26.37 32.89 21.11
C SER A 184 -24.94 33.40 20.91
N LEU A 185 -24.75 34.29 19.93
CA LEU A 185 -23.50 35.02 19.70
C LEU A 185 -23.11 35.73 21.00
N GLY A 186 -22.18 35.13 21.75
CA GLY A 186 -21.40 35.86 22.73
C GLY A 186 -20.60 36.90 21.97
N THR A 187 -20.91 38.17 22.16
CA THR A 187 -20.11 39.28 21.67
C THR A 187 -18.72 39.19 22.32
N CYS A 188 -17.69 38.91 21.53
CA CYS A 188 -16.32 39.16 21.94
C CYS A 188 -16.12 40.67 22.02
N GLY A 189 -15.88 41.18 23.23
CA GLY A 189 -15.26 42.48 23.46
C GLY A 189 -13.75 42.40 23.41
#